data_AF-A0A8J3Y7T0-F1
#
_entry.id   AF-A0A8J3Y7T0-F1
#
_cell.length_a   1.000
_cell.length_b   1.000
_cell.length_c   1.000
_cell.angle_alpha   90.00
_cell.angle_beta   90.00
_cell.angle_gamma   90.00
#
_symmetry.space_group_name_H-M   'P 1'
#
loop_
_entity.id
_entity.type
_entity.pdbx_description
1 polymer ?
#
loop_
_entity_poly.entity_id
_entity_poly.type
_entity_poly.pdbx_seq_one_letter_code
_entity_poly.pdbx_strand_id
1 'polypeptide(L)'
;METARGIRSDERLRRLESVTDAALSRLDVADLLDELLERVVDLLGVDTAVVLLLDEHTDHLVVTAAKGLEDEVRQSVRVPVGHGFAGRVAANRRPLTLAEVTAADVVSPILLQKGVRSLLGVPMLAGGDLAGVLHVGSLIPRLWTDDDVELLQLVADRAASAGQARTRRLDQVAAMALQRSLLPARLPAAAGLDLAARYVPGNDLGVGGDWYDVFGLPSGWLGVVVGDVSGHGLGSAVIMGRVRSALRSYALICDDPAEALTLLDRKIVHFEAGQLTTVLYAMISPDRSAAHVSLAGHLRPVVAAPGEPARLADVRVDPPAGTRPARGRARRTTVVGLPPGAVLVCYTDGLVERRGEIIDEGIERLLAATSAAPADAVCDAIMAAGLADRPTDDVAMLVLRRTGGAVPR
;
A
#
# COMPACT_ATOMS: atom_id res chain seq x y z
N MET A 1 -45.20 -21.76 -15.54
CA MET A 1 -44.73 -20.44 -15.06
C MET A 1 -43.27 -20.46 -14.59
N GLU A 2 -42.78 -21.57 -14.05
CA GLU A 2 -41.40 -21.73 -13.54
C GLU A 2 -40.34 -21.78 -14.66
N THR A 3 -40.65 -22.42 -15.79
CA THR A 3 -39.79 -22.52 -16.98
C THR A 3 -39.57 -21.19 -17.72
N ALA A 4 -40.54 -20.29 -17.74
CA ALA A 4 -40.41 -18.96 -18.36
C ALA A 4 -39.60 -17.97 -17.50
N ARG A 5 -39.46 -18.26 -16.20
CA ARG A 5 -38.64 -17.48 -15.25
C ARG A 5 -37.16 -17.91 -15.32
N GLY A 6 -36.90 -19.22 -15.45
CA GLY A 6 -35.57 -19.80 -15.61
C GLY A 6 -34.88 -19.48 -16.96
N ILE A 7 -35.63 -19.41 -18.06
CA ILE A 7 -35.07 -19.03 -19.39
C ILE A 7 -34.69 -17.54 -19.40
N ARG A 8 -35.47 -16.68 -18.73
CA ARG A 8 -35.23 -15.23 -18.65
C ARG A 8 -34.00 -14.86 -17.81
N SER A 9 -33.69 -15.65 -16.78
CA SER A 9 -32.49 -15.49 -15.94
C SER A 9 -31.20 -15.94 -16.64
N ASP A 10 -31.25 -17.02 -17.43
CA ASP A 10 -30.08 -17.55 -18.15
C ASP A 10 -29.71 -16.66 -19.35
N GLU A 11 -30.72 -16.05 -19.99
CA GLU A 11 -30.53 -15.06 -21.04
C GLU A 11 -30.10 -13.69 -20.49
N ARG A 12 -30.59 -13.29 -19.30
CA ARG A 12 -30.05 -12.14 -18.53
C ARG A 12 -28.57 -12.35 -18.22
N LEU A 13 -28.18 -13.53 -17.75
CA LEU A 13 -26.79 -13.83 -17.36
C LEU A 13 -25.85 -13.81 -18.57
N ARG A 14 -26.24 -14.39 -19.72
CA ARG A 14 -25.43 -14.36 -20.95
C ARG A 14 -25.33 -12.96 -21.58
N ARG A 15 -26.41 -12.15 -21.51
CA ARG A 15 -26.39 -10.73 -21.94
C ARG A 15 -25.55 -9.86 -21.02
N LEU A 16 -25.34 -10.29 -19.79
CA LEU A 16 -24.52 -9.61 -18.78
C LEU A 16 -23.04 -10.02 -18.88
N GLU A 17 -22.78 -11.29 -19.18
CA GLU A 17 -21.44 -11.81 -19.52
C GLU A 17 -20.87 -11.11 -20.75
N SER A 18 -21.69 -10.76 -21.75
CA SER A 18 -21.23 -9.97 -22.91
C SER A 18 -20.85 -8.54 -22.53
N VAL A 19 -21.45 -7.95 -21.48
CA VAL A 19 -21.10 -6.61 -20.96
C VAL A 19 -19.81 -6.65 -20.13
N THR A 20 -19.39 -7.80 -19.61
CA THR A 20 -18.20 -7.97 -18.76
C THR A 20 -17.13 -8.87 -19.39
N ASP A 21 -16.95 -8.78 -20.71
CA ASP A 21 -16.03 -9.65 -21.42
C ASP A 21 -14.57 -9.46 -20.94
N ALA A 22 -13.76 -10.52 -21.00
CA ALA A 22 -12.36 -10.49 -20.62
C ALA A 22 -11.54 -9.45 -21.43
N ALA A 23 -12.03 -9.05 -22.60
CA ALA A 23 -11.48 -7.98 -23.43
C ALA A 23 -11.47 -6.61 -22.71
N LEU A 24 -12.49 -6.31 -21.91
CA LEU A 24 -12.62 -5.06 -21.15
C LEU A 24 -11.59 -4.92 -20.01
N SER A 25 -11.03 -6.04 -19.54
CA SER A 25 -10.04 -6.05 -18.47
C SER A 25 -8.68 -5.44 -18.86
N ARG A 26 -8.46 -5.18 -20.16
CA ARG A 26 -7.21 -4.63 -20.72
C ARG A 26 -7.25 -3.15 -21.05
N LEU A 27 -8.44 -2.56 -21.11
CA LEU A 27 -8.65 -1.15 -21.45
C LEU A 27 -8.35 -0.24 -20.26
N ASP A 28 -8.07 1.04 -20.52
CA ASP A 28 -8.04 2.04 -19.46
C ASP A 28 -9.46 2.38 -18.96
N VAL A 29 -9.59 3.18 -17.90
CA VAL A 29 -10.91 3.45 -17.30
C VAL A 29 -11.82 4.21 -18.27
N ALA A 30 -11.27 5.10 -19.10
CA ALA A 30 -12.07 5.87 -20.04
C ALA A 30 -12.58 4.95 -21.17
N ASP A 31 -11.68 4.16 -21.77
CA ASP A 31 -11.99 3.20 -22.82
C ASP A 31 -13.00 2.13 -22.35
N LEU A 32 -12.86 1.66 -21.10
CA LEU A 32 -13.80 0.74 -20.47
C LEU A 32 -15.21 1.34 -20.37
N LEU A 33 -15.30 2.58 -19.90
CA LEU A 33 -16.58 3.27 -19.72
C LEU A 33 -17.22 3.57 -21.08
N ASP A 34 -16.45 3.99 -22.08
CA ASP A 34 -16.95 4.26 -23.44
C ASP A 34 -17.55 3.00 -24.08
N GLU A 35 -16.85 1.87 -24.02
CA GLU A 35 -17.32 0.58 -24.55
C GLU A 35 -18.56 0.07 -23.78
N LEU A 36 -18.60 0.31 -22.46
CA LEU A 36 -19.77 -0.02 -21.63
C LEU A 36 -20.98 0.84 -22.01
N LEU A 37 -20.79 2.15 -22.24
CA LEU A 37 -21.87 3.06 -22.60
C LEU A 37 -22.50 2.72 -23.95
N GLU A 38 -21.70 2.31 -24.93
CA GLU A 38 -22.20 1.84 -26.23
C GLU A 38 -23.14 0.64 -26.06
N ARG A 39 -22.76 -0.33 -25.23
CA ARG A 39 -23.61 -1.49 -24.93
C ARG A 39 -24.87 -1.12 -24.17
N VAL A 40 -24.81 -0.15 -23.26
CA VAL A 40 -25.99 0.36 -22.53
C VAL A 40 -26.99 0.99 -23.48
N VAL A 41 -26.51 1.81 -24.41
CA VAL A 41 -27.33 2.45 -25.46
C VAL A 41 -28.09 1.40 -26.28
N ASP A 42 -27.38 0.39 -26.78
CA ASP A 42 -27.97 -0.69 -27.57
C ASP A 42 -28.94 -1.56 -26.77
N LEU A 43 -28.59 -1.89 -25.53
CA LEU A 43 -29.35 -2.80 -24.68
C LEU A 43 -30.68 -2.20 -24.21
N LEU A 44 -30.69 -0.91 -23.85
CA LEU A 44 -31.89 -0.22 -23.38
C LEU A 44 -32.67 0.45 -24.53
N GLY A 45 -32.11 0.52 -25.74
CA GLY A 45 -32.70 1.23 -26.87
C GLY A 45 -32.91 2.70 -26.55
N VAL A 46 -31.86 3.35 -26.02
CA VAL A 46 -31.87 4.77 -25.62
C VAL A 46 -30.96 5.56 -26.53
N ASP A 47 -31.11 6.88 -26.56
CA ASP A 47 -30.36 7.73 -27.48
C ASP A 47 -29.05 8.23 -26.88
N THR A 48 -28.97 8.28 -25.54
CA THR A 48 -27.84 8.86 -24.82
C THR A 48 -27.52 8.07 -23.54
N ALA A 49 -26.24 8.01 -23.19
CA ALA A 49 -25.77 7.46 -21.91
C ALA A 49 -24.53 8.22 -21.44
N VAL A 50 -24.42 8.47 -20.14
CA VAL A 50 -23.36 9.31 -19.54
C VAL A 50 -22.94 8.74 -18.19
N VAL A 51 -21.63 8.68 -17.97
CA VAL A 51 -21.03 8.40 -16.66
C VAL A 51 -20.38 9.67 -16.12
N LEU A 52 -20.75 10.02 -14.89
CA LEU A 52 -20.09 11.06 -14.11
C LEU A 52 -19.43 10.44 -12.90
N LEU A 53 -18.12 10.61 -12.75
CA LEU A 53 -17.37 10.14 -11.58
C LEU A 53 -17.32 11.24 -10.52
N LEU A 54 -17.36 10.83 -9.25
CA LEU A 54 -17.27 11.75 -8.13
C LEU A 54 -15.81 12.18 -7.92
N ASP A 55 -15.57 13.49 -7.88
CA ASP A 55 -14.35 14.09 -7.32
C ASP A 55 -14.60 14.40 -5.84
N GLU A 56 -14.08 13.52 -4.97
CA GLU A 56 -14.24 13.61 -3.51
C GLU A 56 -13.61 14.87 -2.90
N HIS A 57 -12.62 15.48 -3.57
CA HIS A 57 -11.96 16.67 -3.05
C HIS A 57 -12.79 17.93 -3.24
N THR A 58 -13.58 17.97 -4.32
CA THR A 58 -14.38 19.15 -4.67
C THR A 58 -15.88 18.94 -4.42
N ASP A 59 -16.32 17.71 -4.12
CA ASP A 59 -17.74 17.33 -3.99
C ASP A 59 -18.54 17.61 -5.27
N HIS A 60 -17.93 17.31 -6.42
CA HIS A 60 -18.53 17.47 -7.75
C HIS A 60 -18.49 16.16 -8.54
N LEU A 61 -19.53 15.92 -9.32
CA LEU A 61 -19.55 14.91 -10.37
C LEU A 61 -18.93 15.48 -11.64
N VAL A 62 -18.00 14.75 -12.25
CA VAL A 62 -17.30 15.13 -13.48
C VAL A 62 -17.68 14.17 -14.59
N VAL A 63 -18.21 14.70 -15.69
CA VAL A 63 -18.52 13.90 -16.88
C VAL A 63 -17.23 13.26 -17.40
N THR A 64 -17.17 11.93 -17.38
CA THR A 64 -15.97 11.16 -17.69
C THR A 64 -16.12 10.38 -19.01
N ALA A 65 -17.32 9.88 -19.30
CA ALA A 65 -17.64 9.17 -20.52
C ALA A 65 -19.07 9.50 -20.96
N ALA A 66 -19.32 9.61 -22.25
CA ALA A 66 -20.65 9.88 -22.80
C ALA A 66 -20.82 9.29 -24.21
N LYS A 67 -22.02 8.80 -24.50
CA LYS A 67 -22.46 8.37 -25.83
C LYS A 67 -23.72 9.14 -26.22
N GLY A 68 -23.73 9.70 -27.43
CA GLY A 68 -24.79 10.59 -27.93
C GLY A 68 -24.74 12.00 -27.34
N LEU A 69 -23.80 12.27 -26.42
CA LEU A 69 -23.59 13.54 -25.72
C LEU A 69 -22.07 13.82 -25.53
N GLU A 70 -21.25 13.44 -26.50
CA GLU A 70 -19.78 13.52 -26.44
C GLU A 70 -19.27 14.95 -26.19
N ASP A 71 -20.07 15.95 -26.56
CA ASP A 71 -19.79 17.37 -26.29
C ASP A 71 -19.69 17.68 -24.78
N GLU A 72 -20.39 16.94 -23.91
CA GLU A 72 -20.31 17.13 -22.45
C GLU A 72 -18.95 16.72 -21.87
N VAL A 73 -18.36 15.64 -22.39
CA VAL A 73 -17.00 15.20 -22.04
C VAL A 73 -15.99 16.25 -22.50
N ARG A 74 -16.11 16.74 -23.74
CA ARG A 74 -15.22 17.77 -24.30
C ARG A 74 -15.25 19.09 -23.51
N GLN A 75 -16.39 19.43 -22.91
CA GLN A 75 -16.55 20.63 -22.10
C GLN A 75 -16.19 20.42 -20.62
N SER A 76 -15.83 19.20 -20.21
CA SER A 76 -15.51 18.86 -18.82
C SER A 76 -16.59 19.34 -17.84
N VAL A 77 -17.85 19.06 -18.16
CA VAL A 77 -19.00 19.48 -17.35
C VAL A 77 -18.87 18.95 -15.93
N ARG A 78 -19.14 19.83 -14.96
CA ARG A 78 -19.12 19.54 -13.53
C ARG A 78 -20.48 19.80 -12.92
N VAL A 79 -20.98 18.85 -12.13
CA VAL A 79 -22.29 18.93 -11.46
C VAL A 79 -22.07 18.81 -9.94
N PRO A 80 -22.39 19.84 -9.14
CA PRO A 80 -22.30 19.74 -7.69
C PRO A 80 -23.22 18.64 -7.16
N VAL A 81 -22.79 17.92 -6.12
CA VAL A 81 -23.65 16.96 -5.44
C VAL A 81 -24.92 17.68 -4.92
N GLY A 82 -26.07 17.02 -5.03
CA GLY A 82 -27.39 17.56 -4.70
C GLY A 82 -28.02 18.45 -5.76
N HIS A 83 -27.30 18.86 -6.81
CA HIS A 83 -27.79 19.80 -7.83
C HIS A 83 -28.07 19.13 -9.17
N GLY A 84 -29.20 19.53 -9.79
CA GLY A 84 -29.71 18.92 -11.01
C GLY A 84 -29.93 17.40 -10.89
N PHE A 85 -30.14 16.76 -12.03
CA PHE A 85 -30.52 15.35 -12.08
C PHE A 85 -29.44 14.42 -11.49
N ALA A 86 -28.22 14.48 -12.04
CA ALA A 86 -27.12 13.62 -11.60
C ALA A 86 -26.72 13.90 -10.14
N GLY A 87 -26.63 15.18 -9.73
CA GLY A 87 -26.29 15.53 -8.36
C GLY A 87 -27.33 15.03 -7.34
N ARG A 88 -28.62 15.02 -7.69
CA ARG A 88 -29.69 14.44 -6.84
C ARG A 88 -29.60 12.92 -6.73
N VAL A 89 -29.23 12.22 -7.81
CA VAL A 89 -28.99 10.76 -7.77
C VAL A 89 -27.82 10.46 -6.81
N ALA A 90 -26.72 11.20 -6.94
CA ALA A 90 -25.56 11.10 -6.06
C ALA A 90 -25.91 11.36 -4.58
N ALA A 91 -26.57 12.49 -4.29
CA ALA A 91 -26.89 12.88 -2.92
C ALA A 91 -27.81 11.88 -2.21
N ASN A 92 -28.81 11.35 -2.93
CA ASN A 92 -29.78 10.43 -2.35
C ASN A 92 -29.31 8.96 -2.39
N ARG A 93 -28.28 8.65 -3.17
CA ARG A 93 -27.78 7.29 -3.44
C ARG A 93 -28.89 6.32 -3.84
N ARG A 94 -29.83 6.81 -4.67
CA ARG A 94 -30.99 6.05 -5.15
C ARG A 94 -31.30 6.38 -6.60
N PRO A 95 -31.89 5.45 -7.36
CA PRO A 95 -32.36 5.72 -8.71
C PRO A 95 -33.33 6.90 -8.77
N LEU A 96 -33.27 7.65 -9.87
CA LEU A 96 -34.20 8.74 -10.18
C LEU A 96 -34.65 8.61 -11.64
N THR A 97 -35.95 8.81 -11.87
CA THR A 97 -36.54 8.81 -13.22
C THR A 97 -37.26 10.13 -13.47
N LEU A 98 -37.17 10.61 -14.70
CA LEU A 98 -37.92 11.74 -15.22
C LEU A 98 -38.59 11.30 -16.52
N ALA A 99 -39.91 11.31 -16.53
CA ALA A 99 -40.71 11.06 -17.73
C ALA A 99 -40.68 12.26 -18.70
N GLU A 100 -40.47 13.46 -18.15
CA GLU A 100 -40.28 14.71 -18.89
C GLU A 100 -39.17 15.52 -18.24
N VAL A 101 -38.19 15.98 -19.04
CA VAL A 101 -37.05 16.78 -18.58
C VAL A 101 -37.33 18.27 -18.77
N THR A 102 -37.16 19.06 -17.71
CA THR A 102 -37.28 20.53 -17.77
C THR A 102 -35.94 21.22 -17.49
N ALA A 103 -35.87 22.53 -17.74
CA ALA A 103 -34.68 23.33 -17.42
C ALA A 103 -34.35 23.39 -15.93
N ALA A 104 -35.32 23.14 -15.04
CA ALA A 104 -35.07 23.08 -13.60
C ALA A 104 -34.40 21.76 -13.17
N ASP A 105 -34.50 20.71 -14.00
CA ASP A 105 -34.00 19.38 -13.68
C ASP A 105 -32.52 19.19 -14.01
N VAL A 106 -31.93 20.02 -14.88
CA VAL A 106 -30.59 19.82 -15.42
C VAL A 106 -29.68 21.01 -15.14
N VAL A 107 -28.41 20.74 -14.81
CA VAL A 107 -27.38 21.79 -14.69
C VAL A 107 -26.82 22.15 -16.06
N SER A 108 -26.62 21.16 -16.92
CA SER A 108 -26.13 21.32 -18.29
C SER A 108 -27.31 21.56 -19.25
N PRO A 109 -27.37 22.70 -19.97
CA PRO A 109 -28.40 22.94 -20.97
C PRO A 109 -28.23 22.05 -22.22
N ILE A 110 -27.08 21.35 -22.37
CA ILE A 110 -26.79 20.49 -23.52
C ILE A 110 -27.83 19.38 -23.65
N LEU A 111 -28.29 18.81 -22.53
CA LEU A 111 -29.34 17.79 -22.52
C LEU A 111 -30.61 18.27 -23.23
N LEU A 112 -31.03 19.51 -22.96
CA LEU A 112 -32.21 20.11 -23.60
C LEU A 112 -31.94 20.49 -25.06
N GLN A 113 -30.75 21.03 -25.37
CA GLN A 113 -30.37 21.42 -26.73
C GLN A 113 -30.31 20.22 -27.68
N LYS A 114 -29.88 19.05 -27.17
CA LYS A 114 -29.84 17.79 -27.91
C LYS A 114 -31.21 17.10 -27.98
N GLY A 115 -32.21 17.63 -27.27
CA GLY A 115 -33.59 17.18 -27.34
C GLY A 115 -33.93 16.03 -26.40
N VAL A 116 -33.15 15.79 -25.34
CA VAL A 116 -33.45 14.76 -24.35
C VAL A 116 -34.78 15.09 -23.65
N ARG A 117 -35.74 14.17 -23.74
CA ARG A 117 -37.10 14.30 -23.23
C ARG A 117 -37.34 13.54 -21.94
N SER A 118 -36.64 12.43 -21.71
CA SER A 118 -36.77 11.62 -20.50
C SER A 118 -35.40 11.15 -20.02
N LEU A 119 -35.26 10.92 -18.70
CA LEU A 119 -34.00 10.52 -18.06
C LEU A 119 -34.22 9.41 -17.03
N LEU A 120 -33.28 8.47 -16.97
CA LEU A 120 -33.14 7.49 -15.90
C LEU A 120 -31.68 7.54 -15.41
N GLY A 121 -31.50 7.68 -14.10
CA GLY A 121 -30.19 7.78 -13.47
C GLY A 121 -30.11 6.89 -12.26
N VAL A 122 -28.96 6.25 -12.08
CA VAL A 122 -28.68 5.33 -10.98
C VAL A 122 -27.32 5.66 -10.35
N PRO A 123 -27.18 5.49 -9.02
CA PRO A 123 -25.88 5.64 -8.37
C PRO A 123 -24.94 4.49 -8.76
N MET A 124 -23.67 4.81 -8.94
CA MET A 124 -22.60 3.83 -9.11
C MET A 124 -21.98 3.55 -7.74
N LEU A 125 -22.27 2.40 -7.14
CA LEU A 125 -21.83 2.05 -5.79
C LEU A 125 -20.80 0.92 -5.83
N ALA A 126 -19.66 1.11 -5.15
CA ALA A 126 -18.64 0.07 -5.00
C ALA A 126 -18.32 -0.12 -3.51
N GLY A 127 -18.73 -1.24 -2.93
CA GLY A 127 -18.55 -1.50 -1.50
C GLY A 127 -19.36 -0.58 -0.57
N GLY A 128 -20.41 0.08 -1.08
CA GLY A 128 -21.23 1.04 -0.33
C GLY A 128 -20.81 2.51 -0.50
N ASP A 129 -19.64 2.75 -1.08
CA ASP A 129 -19.15 4.08 -1.42
C ASP A 129 -19.64 4.51 -2.80
N LEU A 130 -19.95 5.81 -2.93
CA LEU A 130 -20.44 6.39 -4.17
C LEU A 130 -19.25 6.70 -5.09
N ALA A 131 -19.11 5.92 -6.17
CA ALA A 131 -18.11 6.17 -7.20
C ALA A 131 -18.56 7.25 -8.19
N GLY A 132 -19.88 7.41 -8.39
CA GLY A 132 -20.42 8.32 -9.39
C GLY A 132 -21.89 8.07 -9.72
N VAL A 133 -22.30 8.52 -10.90
CA VAL A 133 -23.67 8.37 -11.44
C VAL A 133 -23.60 7.91 -12.89
N LEU A 134 -24.39 6.89 -13.22
CA LEU A 134 -24.69 6.51 -14.59
C LEU A 134 -26.11 6.97 -14.91
N HIS A 135 -26.28 7.70 -16.01
CA HIS A 135 -27.62 8.03 -16.50
C HIS A 135 -27.76 7.83 -18.00
N VAL A 136 -29.00 7.56 -18.41
CA VAL A 136 -29.42 7.41 -19.80
C VAL A 136 -30.56 8.37 -20.10
N GLY A 137 -30.66 8.76 -21.36
CA GLY A 137 -31.71 9.66 -21.82
C GLY A 137 -32.29 9.24 -23.16
N SER A 138 -33.56 9.54 -23.37
CA SER A 138 -34.23 9.36 -24.66
C SER A 138 -34.70 10.69 -25.24
N LEU A 139 -34.63 10.81 -26.57
CA LEU A 139 -35.13 11.93 -27.35
C LEU A 139 -36.66 11.91 -27.53
N ILE A 140 -37.29 10.80 -27.17
CA ILE A 140 -38.75 10.65 -27.14
C ILE A 140 -39.26 10.50 -25.70
N PRO A 141 -40.53 10.89 -25.42
CA PRO A 141 -41.15 10.61 -24.14
C PRO A 141 -41.14 9.11 -23.84
N ARG A 142 -40.60 8.73 -22.68
CA ARG A 142 -40.50 7.33 -22.23
C ARG A 142 -40.84 7.25 -20.76
N LEU A 143 -41.70 6.29 -20.41
CA LEU A 143 -41.91 5.88 -19.02
C LEU A 143 -40.91 4.76 -18.71
N TRP A 144 -40.11 4.96 -17.67
CA TRP A 144 -39.11 3.99 -17.23
C TRP A 144 -39.75 2.93 -16.35
N THR A 145 -39.49 1.68 -16.65
CA THR A 145 -39.97 0.52 -15.89
C THR A 145 -39.00 0.14 -14.78
N ASP A 146 -39.46 -0.63 -13.79
CA ASP A 146 -38.58 -1.20 -12.77
C ASP A 146 -37.50 -2.10 -13.39
N ASP A 147 -37.82 -2.81 -14.48
CA ASP A 147 -36.86 -3.61 -15.23
C ASP A 147 -35.75 -2.75 -15.87
N ASP A 148 -36.07 -1.55 -16.37
CA ASP A 148 -35.06 -0.60 -16.89
C ASP A 148 -34.13 -0.12 -15.76
N VAL A 149 -34.71 0.21 -14.60
CA VAL A 149 -33.97 0.66 -13.41
C VAL A 149 -33.05 -0.45 -12.90
N GLU A 150 -33.56 -1.67 -12.74
CA GLU A 150 -32.77 -2.84 -12.32
C GLU A 150 -31.60 -3.10 -13.26
N LEU A 151 -31.85 -3.05 -14.57
CA LEU A 151 -30.81 -3.32 -15.56
C LEU A 151 -29.71 -2.26 -15.53
N LEU A 152 -30.09 -0.97 -15.46
CA LEU A 152 -29.11 0.11 -15.42
C LEU A 152 -28.32 0.08 -14.10
N GLN A 153 -28.97 -0.19 -12.96
CA GLN A 153 -28.29 -0.33 -11.67
C GLN A 153 -27.26 -1.46 -11.69
N LEU A 154 -27.61 -2.60 -12.29
CA LEU A 154 -26.71 -3.75 -12.40
C LEU A 154 -25.45 -3.44 -13.24
N VAL A 155 -25.59 -2.61 -14.28
CA VAL A 155 -24.47 -2.11 -15.07
C VAL A 155 -23.64 -1.11 -14.26
N ALA A 156 -24.30 -0.17 -13.56
CA ALA A 156 -23.64 0.82 -12.72
C ALA A 156 -22.79 0.19 -11.61
N ASP A 157 -23.32 -0.81 -10.91
CA ASP A 157 -22.61 -1.52 -9.84
C ASP A 157 -21.37 -2.25 -10.36
N ARG A 158 -21.47 -2.84 -11.57
CA ARG A 158 -20.33 -3.48 -12.23
C ARG A 158 -19.27 -2.47 -12.66
N ALA A 159 -19.68 -1.36 -13.28
CA ALA A 159 -18.77 -0.30 -13.70
C ALA A 159 -18.03 0.29 -12.49
N ALA A 160 -18.76 0.56 -11.40
CA ALA A 160 -18.21 1.05 -10.14
C ALA A 160 -17.18 0.07 -9.56
N SER A 161 -17.53 -1.22 -9.49
CA SER A 161 -16.66 -2.27 -8.95
C SER A 161 -15.39 -2.45 -9.79
N ALA A 162 -15.52 -2.43 -11.13
CA ALA A 162 -14.37 -2.55 -12.04
C ALA A 162 -13.42 -1.35 -11.93
N GLY A 163 -13.96 -0.13 -11.89
CA GLY A 163 -13.18 1.10 -11.70
C GLY A 163 -12.44 1.13 -10.36
N GLN A 164 -13.12 0.73 -9.28
CA GLN A 164 -12.51 0.67 -7.94
C GLN A 164 -11.41 -0.41 -7.88
N ALA A 165 -11.65 -1.60 -8.42
CA ALA A 165 -10.66 -2.66 -8.48
C ALA A 165 -9.42 -2.23 -9.28
N ARG A 166 -9.60 -1.50 -10.38
CA ARG A 166 -8.50 -0.98 -11.21
C ARG A 166 -7.68 0.08 -10.49
N THR A 167 -8.33 1.05 -9.85
CA THR A 167 -7.64 2.11 -9.09
C THR A 167 -6.79 1.49 -7.98
N ARG A 168 -7.37 0.59 -7.18
CA ARG A 168 -6.64 -0.17 -6.14
C ARG A 168 -5.44 -0.92 -6.72
N ARG A 169 -5.57 -1.53 -7.90
CA ARG A 169 -4.47 -2.23 -8.57
C ARG A 169 -3.36 -1.27 -9.00
N LEU A 170 -3.70 -0.09 -9.52
CA LEU A 170 -2.71 0.93 -9.89
C LEU A 170 -1.98 1.46 -8.66
N ASP A 171 -2.70 1.74 -7.58
CA ASP A 171 -2.12 2.16 -6.30
C ASP A 171 -1.19 1.09 -5.75
N GLN A 172 -1.59 -0.19 -5.79
CA GLN A 172 -0.73 -1.32 -5.40
C GLN A 172 0.52 -1.43 -6.27
N VAL A 173 0.42 -1.26 -7.59
CA VAL A 173 1.58 -1.29 -8.48
C VAL A 173 2.54 -0.14 -8.19
N ALA A 174 2.03 1.08 -7.98
CA ALA A 174 2.82 2.24 -7.62
C ALA A 174 3.50 2.07 -6.25
N ALA A 175 2.74 1.55 -5.28
CA ALA A 175 3.20 1.23 -3.93
C ALA A 175 4.35 0.19 -3.97
N MET A 176 4.16 -0.93 -4.66
CA MET A 176 5.20 -1.94 -4.86
C MET A 176 6.43 -1.40 -5.59
N ALA A 177 6.24 -0.54 -6.59
CA ALA A 177 7.35 0.07 -7.32
C ALA A 177 8.18 0.99 -6.40
N LEU A 178 7.51 1.81 -5.59
CA LEU A 178 8.16 2.63 -4.58
C LEU A 178 8.92 1.75 -3.57
N GLN A 179 8.28 0.73 -3.00
CA GLN A 179 8.90 -0.16 -2.04
C GLN A 179 10.16 -0.84 -2.60
N ARG A 180 10.10 -1.36 -3.83
CA ARG A 180 11.26 -1.94 -4.53
C ARG A 180 12.38 -0.94 -4.76
N SER A 181 12.07 0.35 -4.89
CA SER A 181 13.09 1.40 -4.97
C SER A 181 13.70 1.73 -3.61
N LEU A 182 12.93 1.56 -2.53
CA LEU A 182 13.31 1.94 -1.17
C LEU A 182 14.04 0.83 -0.40
N LEU A 183 13.84 -0.44 -0.73
CA LEU A 183 14.57 -1.57 -0.14
C LEU A 183 15.68 -2.07 -1.07
N PRO A 184 16.78 -2.63 -0.53
CA PRO A 184 17.81 -3.24 -1.35
C PRO A 184 17.24 -4.38 -2.19
N ALA A 185 17.35 -4.32 -3.51
CA ALA A 185 16.90 -5.41 -4.39
C ALA A 185 17.67 -6.71 -4.17
N ARG A 186 18.93 -6.60 -3.74
CA ARG A 186 19.82 -7.69 -3.34
C ARG A 186 20.75 -7.21 -2.23
N LEU A 187 21.06 -8.09 -1.29
CA LEU A 187 22.10 -7.84 -0.31
C LEU A 187 23.48 -7.83 -0.98
N PRO A 188 24.42 -7.00 -0.52
CA PRO A 188 25.77 -6.99 -1.08
C PRO A 188 26.49 -8.30 -0.76
N ALA A 189 27.32 -8.78 -1.68
CA ALA A 189 28.26 -9.85 -1.37
C ALA A 189 29.33 -9.32 -0.39
N ALA A 190 29.42 -9.92 0.79
CA ALA A 190 30.36 -9.52 1.83
C ALA A 190 31.25 -10.71 2.22
N ALA A 191 32.54 -10.63 1.89
CA ALA A 191 33.50 -11.69 2.23
C ALA A 191 33.53 -11.95 3.74
N GLY A 192 33.52 -13.23 4.12
CA GLY A 192 33.47 -13.65 5.53
C GLY A 192 32.09 -13.58 6.18
N LEU A 193 31.04 -13.19 5.43
CA LEU A 193 29.67 -13.13 5.90
C LEU A 193 28.72 -13.88 4.97
N ASP A 194 27.73 -14.54 5.57
CA ASP A 194 26.55 -15.09 4.92
C ASP A 194 25.36 -14.24 5.37
N LEU A 195 24.58 -13.71 4.42
CA LEU A 195 23.57 -12.68 4.65
C LEU A 195 22.24 -13.12 4.03
N ALA A 196 21.15 -12.99 4.80
CA ALA A 196 19.80 -13.23 4.32
C ALA A 196 18.84 -12.20 4.92
N ALA A 197 17.78 -11.85 4.19
CA ALA A 197 16.74 -10.96 4.68
C ALA A 197 15.36 -11.47 4.27
N ARG A 198 14.34 -11.09 5.05
CA ARG A 198 12.92 -11.27 4.74
C ARG A 198 12.20 -9.96 5.01
N TYR A 199 11.30 -9.60 4.11
CA TYR A 199 10.37 -8.49 4.31
C TYR A 199 8.95 -8.99 4.06
N VAL A 200 8.06 -8.81 5.02
CA VAL A 200 6.64 -9.14 4.89
C VAL A 200 5.83 -7.90 5.20
N PRO A 201 5.08 -7.33 4.24
CA PRO A 201 4.26 -6.17 4.51
C PRO A 201 3.08 -6.54 5.43
N GLY A 202 2.73 -5.63 6.34
CA GLY A 202 1.60 -5.77 7.27
C GLY A 202 0.26 -5.24 6.73
N ASN A 203 0.25 -4.66 5.53
CA ASN A 203 -0.93 -4.05 4.93
C ASN A 203 -1.15 -4.43 3.46
N ASP A 204 -2.40 -4.26 2.99
CA ASP A 204 -2.84 -4.60 1.63
C ASP A 204 -2.19 -3.75 0.52
N LEU A 205 -1.60 -2.60 0.88
CA LEU A 205 -0.87 -1.73 -0.04
C LEU A 205 0.57 -2.19 -0.26
N GLY A 206 1.09 -3.08 0.59
CA GLY A 206 2.45 -3.61 0.49
C GLY A 206 3.54 -2.59 0.83
N VAL A 207 3.21 -1.44 1.43
CA VAL A 207 4.15 -0.34 1.66
C VAL A 207 4.16 0.07 3.12
N GLY A 208 5.37 0.16 3.67
CA GLY A 208 5.60 0.25 5.10
C GLY A 208 6.64 1.26 5.56
N GLY A 209 6.64 1.50 6.86
CA GLY A 209 7.67 2.28 7.57
C GLY A 209 8.96 1.49 7.82
N ASP A 210 8.85 0.16 7.83
CA ASP A 210 9.96 -0.76 8.07
C ASP A 210 10.98 -0.82 6.94
N TRP A 211 12.26 -0.95 7.31
CA TRP A 211 13.31 -1.24 6.35
C TRP A 211 14.48 -2.02 6.95
N TYR A 212 15.25 -2.65 6.06
CA TYR A 212 16.61 -3.08 6.33
C TYR A 212 17.55 -2.50 5.27
N ASP A 213 18.83 -2.34 5.62
CA ASP A 213 19.87 -1.94 4.67
C ASP A 213 21.22 -2.55 5.04
N VAL A 214 22.01 -2.88 4.03
CA VAL A 214 23.38 -3.37 4.21
C VAL A 214 24.27 -2.71 3.17
N PHE A 215 25.38 -2.12 3.60
CA PHE A 215 26.29 -1.40 2.71
C PHE A 215 27.74 -1.40 3.19
N GLY A 216 28.67 -1.55 2.27
CA GLY A 216 30.09 -1.40 2.55
C GLY A 216 30.46 0.07 2.69
N LEU A 217 31.36 0.36 3.64
CA LEU A 217 31.97 1.67 3.82
C LEU A 217 33.38 1.69 3.21
N PRO A 218 33.89 2.85 2.77
CA PRO A 218 35.26 2.98 2.25
C PRO A 218 36.34 2.49 3.21
N SER A 219 36.06 2.52 4.53
CA SER A 219 36.93 2.03 5.60
C SER A 219 36.97 0.51 5.73
N GLY A 220 36.20 -0.25 4.93
CA GLY A 220 36.10 -1.71 5.00
C GLY A 220 35.07 -2.25 6.01
N TRP A 221 34.54 -1.35 6.84
CA TRP A 221 33.39 -1.64 7.70
C TRP A 221 32.14 -1.94 6.87
N LEU A 222 31.25 -2.75 7.42
CA LEU A 222 29.94 -3.01 6.81
C LEU A 222 28.85 -2.39 7.69
N GLY A 223 28.09 -1.45 7.15
CA GLY A 223 26.89 -0.92 7.79
C GLY A 223 25.73 -1.89 7.66
N VAL A 224 25.04 -2.15 8.76
CA VAL A 224 23.86 -3.00 8.89
C VAL A 224 22.79 -2.20 9.62
N VAL A 225 21.63 -2.03 8.99
CA VAL A 225 20.53 -1.23 9.52
C VAL A 225 19.25 -2.05 9.50
N VAL A 226 18.48 -1.96 10.58
CA VAL A 226 17.04 -2.28 10.60
C VAL A 226 16.35 -1.13 11.31
N GLY A 227 15.20 -0.70 10.82
CA GLY A 227 14.45 0.36 11.48
C GLY A 227 13.00 0.38 11.05
N ASP A 228 12.24 1.18 11.79
CA ASP A 228 10.81 1.38 11.64
C ASP A 228 10.47 2.86 11.84
N VAL A 229 9.61 3.40 10.97
CA VAL A 229 9.07 4.75 11.06
C VAL A 229 7.62 4.66 11.52
N SER A 230 7.31 5.35 12.63
CA SER A 230 5.96 5.38 13.18
C SER A 230 4.91 5.80 12.14
N GLY A 231 3.82 5.03 12.06
CA GLY A 231 2.73 5.25 11.12
C GLY A 231 2.60 4.10 10.12
N HIS A 232 1.76 4.25 9.11
CA HIS A 232 1.55 3.18 8.12
C HIS A 232 1.31 3.76 6.71
N GLY A 233 1.50 2.91 5.70
CA GLY A 233 1.23 3.24 4.31
C GLY A 233 2.19 4.25 3.69
N LEU A 234 1.77 4.87 2.60
CA LEU A 234 2.65 5.63 1.70
C LEU A 234 3.44 6.75 2.38
N GLY A 235 2.82 7.47 3.34
CA GLY A 235 3.49 8.56 4.06
C GLY A 235 4.70 8.09 4.87
N SER A 236 4.56 6.98 5.60
CA SER A 236 5.63 6.38 6.39
C SER A 236 6.81 5.92 5.51
N ALA A 237 6.51 5.31 4.35
CA ALA A 237 7.53 4.86 3.41
C ALA A 237 8.36 6.00 2.80
N VAL A 238 7.73 7.16 2.51
CA VAL A 238 8.46 8.34 2.04
C VAL A 238 9.44 8.84 3.10
N ILE A 239 9.02 8.88 4.37
CA ILE A 239 9.88 9.28 5.49
C ILE A 239 11.01 8.26 5.66
N MET A 240 10.69 6.96 5.64
CA MET A 240 11.67 5.87 5.71
C MET A 240 12.75 6.02 4.64
N GLY A 241 12.39 6.29 3.38
CA GLY A 241 13.35 6.50 2.30
C GLY A 241 14.34 7.65 2.57
N ARG A 242 13.84 8.75 3.17
CA ARG A 242 14.68 9.89 3.56
C ARG A 242 15.58 9.56 4.75
N VAL A 243 15.06 8.84 5.75
CA VAL A 243 15.81 8.39 6.94
C VAL A 243 16.92 7.42 6.53
N ARG A 244 16.60 6.40 5.75
CA ARG A 244 17.56 5.42 5.21
C ARG A 244 18.69 6.12 4.45
N SER A 245 18.35 7.02 3.53
CA SER A 245 19.33 7.75 2.73
C SER A 245 20.22 8.64 3.60
N ALA A 246 19.64 9.35 4.57
CA ALA A 246 20.40 10.20 5.49
C ALA A 246 21.38 9.39 6.35
N LEU A 247 20.95 8.25 6.90
CA LEU A 247 21.82 7.39 7.70
C LEU A 247 23.01 6.86 6.89
N ARG A 248 22.78 6.44 5.63
CA ARG A 248 23.88 6.06 4.72
C ARG A 248 24.88 7.20 4.52
N SER A 249 24.40 8.43 4.36
CA SER A 249 25.27 9.60 4.21
C SER A 249 26.08 9.89 5.48
N TYR A 250 25.47 9.79 6.66
CA TYR A 250 26.18 9.98 7.92
C TYR A 250 27.20 8.87 8.21
N ALA A 251 26.89 7.63 7.82
CA ALA A 251 27.81 6.51 7.93
C ALA A 251 29.10 6.68 7.09
N LEU A 252 29.12 7.54 6.07
CA LEU A 252 30.34 7.83 5.30
C LEU A 252 31.33 8.73 6.04
N ILE A 253 30.87 9.46 7.06
CA ILE A 253 31.67 10.47 7.78
C ILE A 253 31.83 10.16 9.27
N CYS A 254 31.16 9.11 9.77
CA CYS A 254 31.23 8.67 11.16
C CYS A 254 31.87 7.28 11.24
N ASP A 255 32.81 7.12 12.16
CA ASP A 255 33.43 5.82 12.47
C ASP A 255 32.73 5.10 13.65
N ASP A 256 31.67 5.71 14.18
CA ASP A 256 30.89 5.21 15.32
C ASP A 256 29.37 5.26 15.03
N PRO A 257 28.62 4.17 15.29
CA PRO A 257 27.19 4.13 14.99
C PRO A 257 26.37 5.08 15.87
N ALA A 258 26.78 5.37 17.11
CA ALA A 258 26.05 6.28 17.97
C ALA A 258 26.18 7.74 17.51
N GLU A 259 27.34 8.13 16.96
CA GLU A 259 27.52 9.43 16.31
C GLU A 259 26.62 9.57 15.08
N ALA A 260 26.58 8.56 14.21
CA ALA A 260 25.73 8.56 13.02
C ALA A 260 24.23 8.67 13.39
N LEU A 261 23.78 7.92 14.40
CA LEU A 261 22.40 8.04 14.90
C LEU A 261 22.13 9.37 15.60
N THR A 262 23.14 10.04 16.16
CA THR A 262 23.00 11.38 16.72
C THR A 262 22.78 12.43 15.62
N LEU A 263 23.45 12.29 14.47
CA LEU A 263 23.18 13.13 13.30
C LEU A 263 21.80 12.85 12.72
N LEU A 264 21.40 11.58 12.66
CA LEU A 264 20.06 11.18 12.24
C LEU A 264 18.96 11.78 13.13
N ASP A 265 19.17 11.78 14.45
CA ASP A 265 18.26 12.37 15.42
C ASP A 265 18.03 13.86 15.14
N ARG A 266 19.11 14.61 14.90
CA ARG A 266 19.03 16.04 14.54
C ARG A 266 18.24 16.26 13.24
N LYS A 267 18.45 15.41 12.24
CA LYS A 267 17.71 15.46 10.96
C LYS A 267 16.22 15.25 11.20
N ILE A 268 15.84 14.22 11.94
CA ILE A 268 14.43 13.88 12.18
C ILE A 268 13.75 14.99 12.97
N VAL A 269 14.35 15.45 14.07
CA VAL A 269 13.81 16.54 14.89
C VAL A 269 13.55 17.82 14.08
N HIS A 270 14.42 18.12 13.11
CA HIS A 270 14.33 19.37 12.34
C HIS A 270 13.43 19.27 11.11
N PHE A 271 13.56 18.21 10.32
CA PHE A 271 12.91 18.09 9.01
C PHE A 271 11.68 17.17 8.99
N GLU A 272 11.52 16.31 9.99
CA GLU A 272 10.39 15.37 10.11
C GLU A 272 9.72 15.55 11.49
N ALA A 273 9.47 16.80 11.87
CA ALA A 273 9.00 17.14 13.21
C ALA A 273 7.73 16.34 13.61
N GLY A 274 7.76 15.74 14.79
CA GLY A 274 6.67 14.90 15.30
C GLY A 274 6.75 13.43 14.89
N GLN A 275 7.68 13.05 14.00
CA GLN A 275 7.92 11.66 13.65
C GLN A 275 8.87 10.99 14.65
N LEU A 276 8.55 9.74 14.98
CA LEU A 276 9.43 8.87 15.75
C LEU A 276 9.93 7.75 14.86
N THR A 277 11.19 7.37 15.03
CA THR A 277 11.80 6.30 14.25
C THR A 277 12.62 5.42 15.16
N THR A 278 12.35 4.11 15.14
CA THR A 278 13.23 3.15 15.80
C THR A 278 14.32 2.71 14.82
N VAL A 279 15.57 2.67 15.27
CA VAL A 279 16.71 2.28 14.42
C VAL A 279 17.70 1.44 15.19
N LEU A 280 18.02 0.26 14.67
CA LEU A 280 19.24 -0.45 14.96
C LEU A 280 20.26 -0.10 13.87
N TYR A 281 21.40 0.45 14.29
CA TYR A 281 22.55 0.61 13.41
C TYR A 281 23.74 -0.16 13.98
N ALA A 282 24.24 -1.11 13.19
CA ALA A 282 25.42 -1.89 13.47
C ALA A 282 26.50 -1.65 12.42
N MET A 283 27.73 -1.40 12.86
CA MET A 283 28.93 -1.37 12.03
C MET A 283 29.72 -2.65 12.31
N ILE A 284 29.82 -3.54 11.31
CA ILE A 284 30.60 -4.78 11.39
C ILE A 284 32.05 -4.47 11.05
N SER A 285 32.96 -4.88 11.94
CA SER A 285 34.40 -4.65 11.79
C SER A 285 34.94 -5.25 10.48
N PRO A 286 36.04 -4.72 9.91
CA PRO A 286 36.61 -5.23 8.66
C PRO A 286 36.97 -6.73 8.71
N ASP A 287 37.41 -7.22 9.88
CA ASP A 287 37.74 -8.64 10.13
C ASP A 287 36.52 -9.51 10.50
N ARG A 288 35.34 -8.90 10.53
CA ARG A 288 34.03 -9.49 10.86
C ARG A 288 33.94 -10.08 12.27
N SER A 289 34.89 -9.79 13.16
CA SER A 289 34.94 -10.36 14.51
C SER A 289 34.03 -9.69 15.51
N ALA A 290 33.55 -8.47 15.22
CA ALA A 290 32.68 -7.73 16.11
C ALA A 290 31.67 -6.86 15.34
N ALA A 291 30.54 -6.60 15.99
CA ALA A 291 29.56 -5.59 15.60
C ALA A 291 29.57 -4.46 16.63
N HIS A 292 29.80 -3.23 16.18
CA HIS A 292 29.57 -2.03 16.98
C HIS A 292 28.12 -1.62 16.77
N VAL A 293 27.30 -1.65 17.82
CA VAL A 293 25.84 -1.48 17.72
C VAL A 293 25.37 -0.28 18.54
N SER A 294 24.51 0.54 17.96
CA SER A 294 23.73 1.55 18.67
C SER A 294 22.24 1.38 18.35
N LEU A 295 21.39 1.48 19.38
CA LEU A 295 19.94 1.27 19.27
C LEU A 295 19.20 2.56 19.64
N ALA A 296 18.46 3.12 18.69
CA ALA A 296 17.52 4.22 18.88
C ALA A 296 16.11 3.65 19.02
N GLY A 297 15.67 3.31 20.23
CA GLY A 297 14.32 2.80 20.51
C GLY A 297 14.01 1.41 19.96
N HIS A 298 14.92 0.83 19.19
CA HIS A 298 14.73 -0.43 18.50
C HIS A 298 14.97 -1.64 19.40
N LEU A 299 14.34 -2.77 19.04
CA LEU A 299 14.49 -4.02 19.76
C LEU A 299 15.94 -4.54 19.72
N ARG A 300 16.30 -5.29 20.76
CA ARG A 300 17.64 -5.88 20.87
C ARG A 300 17.78 -7.00 19.85
N PRO A 301 18.87 -7.05 19.07
CA PRO A 301 19.08 -8.13 18.12
C PRO A 301 19.35 -9.45 18.85
N VAL A 302 19.07 -10.57 18.20
CA VAL A 302 19.38 -11.90 18.72
C VAL A 302 20.77 -12.33 18.26
N VAL A 303 21.53 -12.95 19.15
CA VAL A 303 22.84 -13.57 18.85
C VAL A 303 22.77 -15.06 19.14
N ALA A 304 23.27 -15.88 18.22
CA ALA A 304 23.48 -17.31 18.43
C ALA A 304 24.91 -17.69 18.05
N ALA A 305 25.66 -18.25 18.98
CA ALA A 305 27.00 -18.79 18.73
C ALA A 305 26.94 -20.33 18.57
N PRO A 306 27.86 -20.95 17.84
CA PRO A 306 27.90 -22.40 17.71
C PRO A 306 27.97 -23.10 19.08
N GLY A 307 27.03 -24.00 19.34
CA GLY A 307 26.95 -24.76 20.60
C GLY A 307 26.33 -24.00 21.79
N GLU A 308 25.89 -22.76 21.59
CA GLU A 308 25.20 -21.96 22.61
C GLU A 308 23.74 -21.69 22.19
N PRO A 309 22.80 -21.61 23.15
CA PRO A 309 21.44 -21.17 22.85
C PRO A 309 21.44 -19.70 22.39
N ALA A 310 20.47 -19.37 21.53
CA ALA A 310 20.25 -17.99 21.11
C ALA A 310 19.85 -17.11 22.31
N ARG A 311 20.29 -15.85 22.29
CA ARG A 311 20.01 -14.86 23.34
C ARG A 311 19.91 -13.46 22.77
N LEU A 312 19.23 -12.56 23.46
CA LEU A 312 19.29 -11.14 23.13
C LEU A 312 20.73 -10.60 23.35
N ALA A 313 21.21 -9.81 22.40
CA ALA A 313 22.50 -9.13 22.50
C ALA A 313 22.50 -8.17 23.70
N ASP A 314 23.58 -8.11 24.47
CA ASP A 314 23.70 -7.20 25.61
C ASP A 314 24.01 -5.77 25.18
N VAL A 315 23.02 -5.12 24.55
CA VAL A 315 23.09 -3.78 23.98
C VAL A 315 22.07 -2.89 24.68
N ARG A 316 22.49 -1.67 25.03
CA ARG A 316 21.59 -0.68 25.63
C ARG A 316 20.69 -0.04 24.58
N VAL A 317 19.40 0.05 24.90
CA VAL A 317 18.42 0.76 24.07
C VAL A 317 18.34 2.21 24.53
N ASP A 318 18.70 3.15 23.65
CA ASP A 318 18.46 4.58 23.85
C ASP A 318 17.06 4.95 23.35
N PRO A 319 16.52 6.15 23.65
CA PRO A 319 15.21 6.56 23.11
C PRO A 319 15.14 6.53 21.57
N PRO A 320 13.92 6.38 20.99
CA PRO A 320 13.70 6.47 19.55
C PRO A 320 14.26 7.76 18.96
N ALA A 321 14.67 7.72 17.69
CA ALA A 321 15.10 8.91 16.98
C ALA A 321 13.91 9.84 16.75
N GLY A 322 14.15 11.16 16.85
CA GLY A 322 13.09 12.17 16.83
C GLY A 322 12.54 12.54 18.21
N THR A 323 12.87 11.76 19.25
CA THR A 323 12.65 12.22 20.63
C THR A 323 13.63 13.36 20.93
N ARG A 324 13.16 14.52 21.40
CA ARG A 324 14.07 15.58 21.83
C ARG A 324 14.91 15.03 22.98
N PRO A 325 16.24 14.83 22.81
CA PRO A 325 17.03 14.24 23.87
C PRO A 325 17.02 15.17 25.08
N ALA A 326 16.87 14.60 26.27
CA ALA A 326 17.17 15.33 27.50
C ALA A 326 18.59 15.89 27.37
N ARG A 327 18.76 17.21 27.63
CA ARG A 327 20.03 17.92 27.39
C ARG A 327 21.22 17.10 27.89
N GLY A 328 22.13 16.73 26.96
CA GLY A 328 23.42 16.13 27.28
C GLY A 328 23.51 14.60 27.28
N ARG A 329 22.46 13.84 26.95
CA ARG A 329 22.56 12.38 26.85
C ARG A 329 22.95 11.95 25.43
N ALA A 330 24.23 11.63 25.24
CA ALA A 330 24.72 11.04 23.99
C ALA A 330 24.18 9.62 23.79
N ARG A 331 23.96 9.24 22.53
CA ARG A 331 23.72 7.84 22.15
C ARG A 331 24.96 7.01 22.46
N ARG A 332 24.79 5.70 22.64
CA ARG A 332 25.87 4.80 23.06
C ARG A 332 26.11 3.68 22.04
N THR A 333 27.37 3.32 21.90
CA THR A 333 27.83 2.16 21.13
C THR A 333 28.15 1.03 22.09
N THR A 334 27.70 -0.17 21.75
CA THR A 334 28.04 -1.42 22.44
C THR A 334 28.68 -2.39 21.46
N VAL A 335 29.77 -3.05 21.87
CA VAL A 335 30.47 -4.01 21.03
C VAL A 335 29.93 -5.41 21.30
N VAL A 336 29.43 -6.06 20.26
CA VAL A 336 28.93 -7.44 20.29
C VAL A 336 29.94 -8.33 19.55
N GLY A 337 30.46 -9.35 20.22
CA GLY A 337 31.40 -10.30 19.62
C GLY A 337 30.71 -11.23 18.63
N LEU A 338 31.37 -11.47 17.49
CA LEU A 338 30.93 -12.37 16.43
C LEU A 338 32.03 -13.44 16.21
N PRO A 339 32.08 -14.51 17.04
CA PRO A 339 32.99 -15.62 16.77
C PRO A 339 32.64 -16.33 15.45
N PRO A 340 33.56 -17.11 14.85
CA PRO A 340 33.26 -17.89 13.65
C PRO A 340 32.00 -18.74 13.81
N GLY A 341 31.09 -18.66 12.84
CA GLY A 341 29.80 -19.34 12.86
C GLY A 341 28.70 -18.62 13.63
N ALA A 342 29.00 -17.53 14.33
CA ALA A 342 27.98 -16.76 15.04
C ALA A 342 26.99 -16.10 14.08
N VAL A 343 25.73 -16.05 14.52
CA VAL A 343 24.59 -15.45 13.84
C VAL A 343 24.13 -14.24 14.64
N LEU A 344 23.82 -13.15 13.94
CA LEU A 344 23.12 -11.97 14.47
C LEU A 344 21.82 -11.79 13.66
N VAL A 345 20.69 -11.72 14.36
CA VAL A 345 19.36 -11.47 13.78
C VAL A 345 18.89 -10.09 14.22
N CYS A 346 18.69 -9.20 13.25
CA CYS A 346 18.09 -7.88 13.44
C CYS A 346 16.67 -7.92 12.88
N TYR A 347 15.70 -7.36 13.60
CA TYR A 347 14.28 -7.50 13.27
C TYR A 347 13.46 -6.32 13.80
N THR A 348 12.37 -5.99 13.10
CA THR A 348 11.35 -5.04 13.57
C THR A 348 10.33 -5.73 14.48
N ASP A 349 9.57 -4.93 15.23
CA ASP A 349 8.58 -5.41 16.19
C ASP A 349 7.46 -6.21 15.55
N GLY A 350 7.06 -5.94 14.31
CA GLY A 350 6.06 -6.74 13.59
C GLY A 350 6.40 -8.24 13.48
N LEU A 351 7.66 -8.64 13.68
CA LEU A 351 8.05 -10.06 13.76
C LEU A 351 7.60 -10.73 15.08
N VAL A 352 7.56 -9.98 16.17
CA VAL A 352 7.36 -10.51 17.54
C VAL A 352 6.08 -10.02 18.20
N GLU A 353 5.56 -8.86 17.79
CA GLU A 353 4.36 -8.25 18.33
C GLU A 353 3.10 -8.86 17.72
N ARG A 354 2.15 -9.23 18.58
CA ARG A 354 0.85 -9.76 18.19
C ARG A 354 -0.25 -9.21 19.07
N ARG A 355 -1.42 -9.00 18.48
CA ARG A 355 -2.60 -8.56 19.22
C ARG A 355 -3.01 -9.61 20.25
N GLY A 356 -3.01 -9.22 21.52
CA GLY A 356 -3.46 -10.07 22.63
C GLY A 356 -2.36 -10.95 23.25
N GLU A 357 -1.12 -10.86 22.76
CA GLU A 357 0.06 -11.51 23.37
C GLU A 357 0.99 -10.43 23.94
N ILE A 358 1.75 -10.76 24.98
CA ILE A 358 2.85 -9.90 25.43
C ILE A 358 4.06 -10.10 24.51
N ILE A 359 4.82 -9.02 24.27
CA ILE A 359 5.95 -9.06 23.32
C ILE A 359 7.03 -10.10 23.68
N ASP A 360 7.20 -10.38 24.98
CA ASP A 360 8.18 -11.35 25.48
C ASP A 360 7.91 -12.77 24.93
N GLU A 361 6.65 -13.17 24.77
CA GLU A 361 6.29 -14.47 24.17
C GLU A 361 6.74 -14.56 22.71
N GLY A 362 6.63 -13.45 21.97
CA GLY A 362 7.15 -13.35 20.61
C GLY A 362 8.66 -13.46 20.54
N ILE A 363 9.35 -12.79 21.47
CA ILE A 363 10.80 -12.86 21.59
C ILE A 363 11.25 -14.28 21.95
N GLU A 364 10.58 -14.96 22.89
CA GLU A 364 10.89 -16.35 23.25
C GLU A 364 10.76 -17.31 22.05
N ARG A 365 9.70 -17.15 21.25
CA ARG A 365 9.53 -17.90 19.99
C ARG A 365 10.65 -17.62 19.00
N LEU A 366 11.06 -16.36 18.86
CA LEU A 366 12.17 -15.96 18.00
C LEU A 366 13.50 -16.59 18.46
N LEU A 367 13.78 -16.56 19.76
CA LEU A 367 14.97 -17.17 20.35
C LEU A 367 14.98 -18.69 20.11
N ALA A 368 13.85 -19.37 20.32
CA ALA A 368 13.73 -20.81 20.10
C ALA A 368 13.94 -21.22 18.63
N ALA A 369 13.53 -20.36 17.68
CA ALA A 369 13.70 -20.60 16.24
C ALA A 369 15.10 -20.23 15.71
N THR A 370 15.90 -19.48 16.48
CA THR A 370 17.21 -19.00 16.05
C THR A 370 18.33 -19.97 16.43
N SER A 371 19.21 -20.30 15.49
CA SER A 371 20.39 -21.15 15.71
C SER A 371 21.61 -20.67 14.93
N ALA A 372 22.80 -21.20 15.23
CA ALA A 372 24.04 -20.90 14.53
C ALA A 372 24.15 -21.64 13.17
N ALA A 373 23.15 -21.46 12.31
CA ALA A 373 23.01 -22.08 11.00
C ALA A 373 23.19 -21.05 9.87
N PRO A 374 23.33 -21.47 8.59
CA PRO A 374 23.35 -20.53 7.45
C PRO A 374 22.20 -19.53 7.49
N ALA A 375 22.44 -18.30 7.04
CA ALA A 375 21.54 -17.17 7.27
C ALA A 375 20.14 -17.42 6.70
N ASP A 376 20.04 -17.97 5.49
CA ASP A 376 18.75 -18.32 4.89
C ASP A 376 18.01 -19.42 5.67
N ALA A 377 18.72 -20.43 6.19
CA ALA A 377 18.09 -21.48 6.99
C ALA A 377 17.53 -20.95 8.31
N VAL A 378 18.20 -19.96 8.91
CA VAL A 378 17.70 -19.25 10.10
C VAL A 378 16.46 -18.43 9.75
N CYS A 379 16.48 -17.69 8.64
CA CYS A 379 15.29 -16.99 8.15
C CYS A 379 14.11 -17.95 7.98
N ASP A 380 14.32 -19.07 7.29
CA ASP A 380 13.25 -20.04 7.01
C ASP A 380 12.71 -20.68 8.29
N ALA A 381 13.57 -20.99 9.27
CA ALA A 381 13.16 -21.50 10.57
C ALA A 381 12.30 -20.51 11.36
N ILE A 382 12.69 -19.23 11.38
CA ILE A 382 11.93 -18.15 12.04
C ILE A 382 10.57 -17.97 11.36
N MET A 383 10.52 -17.98 10.03
CA MET A 383 9.27 -17.88 9.29
C MET A 383 8.36 -19.10 9.52
N ALA A 384 8.92 -20.31 9.55
CA ALA A 384 8.18 -21.55 9.79
C ALA A 384 7.59 -21.66 11.21
N ALA A 385 8.15 -20.92 12.18
CA ALA A 385 7.59 -20.80 13.53
C ALA A 385 6.35 -19.87 13.60
N GLY A 386 5.85 -19.39 12.45
CA GLY A 386 4.62 -18.61 12.32
C GLY A 386 4.76 -17.17 12.83
N LEU A 387 5.98 -16.67 13.03
CA LEU A 387 6.20 -15.32 13.57
C LEU A 387 5.66 -14.21 12.66
N ALA A 388 5.59 -14.46 11.35
CA ALA A 388 5.05 -13.52 10.36
C ALA A 388 3.76 -14.04 9.68
N ASP A 389 2.98 -14.88 10.36
CA ASP A 389 1.67 -15.31 9.85
C ASP A 389 0.65 -14.18 10.01
N ARG A 390 0.29 -13.54 8.89
CA ARG A 390 -0.64 -12.40 8.83
C ARG A 390 -0.23 -11.27 9.78
N PRO A 391 0.94 -10.67 9.56
CA PRO A 391 1.44 -9.67 10.47
C PRO A 391 0.53 -8.44 10.43
N THR A 392 0.27 -7.85 11.60
CA THR A 392 -0.55 -6.63 11.71
C THR A 392 0.24 -5.35 11.48
N ASP A 393 1.55 -5.48 11.47
CA ASP A 393 2.52 -4.44 11.12
C ASP A 393 3.54 -5.01 10.11
N ASP A 394 4.37 -4.16 9.52
CA ASP A 394 5.41 -4.62 8.62
C ASP A 394 6.46 -5.46 9.37
N VAL A 395 7.11 -6.36 8.64
CA VAL A 395 8.18 -7.21 9.15
C VAL A 395 9.41 -6.98 8.29
N ALA A 396 10.48 -6.46 8.88
CA ALA A 396 11.81 -6.48 8.30
C ALA A 396 12.74 -7.32 9.18
N MET A 397 13.31 -8.38 8.60
CA MET A 397 14.28 -9.24 9.27
C MET A 397 15.55 -9.33 8.43
N LEU A 398 16.70 -9.16 9.08
CA LEU A 398 18.02 -9.29 8.49
C LEU A 398 18.87 -10.21 9.37
N VAL A 399 19.35 -11.30 8.76
CA VAL A 399 20.21 -12.30 9.40
C VAL A 399 21.60 -12.20 8.78
N LEU A 400 22.62 -12.14 9.63
CA LEU A 400 24.00 -12.26 9.22
C LEU A 400 24.70 -13.35 10.01
N ARG A 401 25.54 -14.12 9.34
CA ARG A 401 26.38 -15.15 9.92
C ARG A 401 27.82 -14.92 9.55
N ARG A 402 28.73 -14.95 10.53
CA ARG A 402 30.16 -14.96 10.26
C ARG A 402 30.58 -16.32 9.72
N THR A 403 31.06 -16.38 8.48
CA THR A 403 31.64 -17.61 7.94
C THR A 403 33.09 -17.74 8.47
N GLY A 404 33.50 -18.95 8.85
CA GLY A 404 34.82 -19.18 9.48
C GLY A 404 36.02 -19.02 8.54
N GLY A 405 35.84 -18.44 7.35
CA GLY A 405 36.93 -18.18 6.40
C GLY A 405 37.70 -16.92 6.77
N ALA A 406 39.03 -16.95 6.62
CA ALA A 406 39.85 -15.75 6.74
C ALA A 406 39.43 -14.73 5.67
N VAL A 407 39.17 -13.49 6.09
CA VAL A 407 39.02 -12.35 5.16
C VAL A 407 40.40 -12.12 4.53
N PRO A 408 40.56 -12.13 3.19
CA PRO A 408 41.82 -11.77 2.57
C PRO A 408 42.22 -10.36 3.04
N ARG A 409 43.44 -10.22 3.56
CA ARG A 409 44.00 -8.95 4.02
C ARG A 409 44.10 -7.92 2.90
#